data_AF-A0A091CA01-F1
#
_entry.id   AF-A0A091CA01-F1
#
_cell.length_a   1.000
_cell.length_b   1.000
_cell.length_c   1.000
_cell.angle_alpha   90.00
_cell.angle_beta   90.00
_cell.angle_gamma   90.00
#
_symmetry.space_group_name_H-M   'P 1'
#
loop_
_entity.id
_entity.type
_entity.pdbx_description
1 polymer ?
#
loop_
_entity_poly.entity_id
_entity_poly.type
_entity_poly.pdbx_seq_one_letter_code
_entity_poly.pdbx_strand_id
1 'polypeptide(L)' 'MIFDKGVKDGLEYIEDEIPDGTSAIFVTKDDKVYMTDDIEDSFQLEEDSGYTLGDRSELE' A
#
# COMPACT_ATOMS: atom_id res chain seq x y z
N MET A 1 6.98 -3.44 -14.23
CA MET A 1 6.23 -4.30 -13.27
C MET A 1 5.69 -3.37 -12.17
N ILE A 2 4.74 -3.80 -11.33
CA ILE A 2 4.14 -2.92 -10.28
C ILE A 2 5.18 -2.23 -9.41
N PHE A 3 6.27 -2.93 -9.05
CA PHE A 3 7.34 -2.37 -8.22
C PHE A 3 8.17 -1.27 -8.93
N ASP A 4 8.14 -1.19 -10.26
CA ASP A 4 8.85 -0.15 -11.02
C ASP A 4 8.08 1.17 -11.08
N LYS A 5 6.76 1.14 -10.77
CA LYS A 5 5.88 2.30 -10.84
C LYS A 5 6.06 3.25 -9.65
N GLY A 6 6.61 2.77 -8.54
CA GLY A 6 6.55 3.48 -7.26
C GLY A 6 5.27 3.17 -6.49
N VAL A 7 5.17 3.66 -5.26
CA VAL A 7 4.07 3.29 -4.34
C VAL A 7 2.74 3.84 -4.84
N LYS A 8 2.69 5.12 -5.22
CA LYS A 8 1.47 5.80 -5.67
C LYS A 8 0.88 5.18 -6.93
N ASP A 9 1.62 5.26 -8.04
CA ASP A 9 1.22 4.67 -9.32
C ASP A 9 1.05 3.14 -9.22
N GLY A 10 1.71 2.49 -8.27
CA GLY A 10 1.55 1.06 -7.99
C GLY A 10 0.21 0.72 -7.35
N LEU A 11 -0.23 1.51 -6.36
CA LEU A 11 -1.54 1.39 -5.72
C LEU A 11 -2.66 1.67 -6.73
N GLU A 12 -2.59 2.81 -7.42
CA GLU A 12 -3.59 3.21 -8.44
C GLU A 12 -3.71 2.14 -9.53
N TYR A 13 -2.59 1.59 -10.00
CA TYR A 13 -2.62 0.53 -11.00
C TYR A 13 -3.32 -0.75 -10.51
N ILE A 14 -3.20 -1.10 -9.22
CA ILE A 14 -3.87 -2.30 -8.68
C ILE A 14 -5.37 -2.05 -8.53
N GLU A 15 -5.75 -0.86 -8.11
CA GLU A 15 -7.16 -0.48 -7.93
C GLU A 15 -7.89 -0.31 -9.26
N ASP A 16 -7.24 0.26 -10.28
CA ASP A 16 -7.89 0.63 -11.54
C ASP A 16 -7.75 -0.42 -12.65
N GLU A 17 -6.61 -1.12 -12.72
CA GLU A 17 -6.24 -1.92 -13.91
C GLU A 17 -6.20 -3.43 -13.64
N ILE A 18 -6.30 -3.86 -12.38
CA ILE A 18 -6.30 -5.27 -12.01
C ILE A 18 -7.73 -5.72 -11.65
N PRO A 19 -8.16 -6.92 -12.07
CA PRO A 19 -9.50 -7.41 -11.74
C PRO A 19 -9.79 -7.43 -10.24
N ASP A 20 -11.06 -7.19 -9.92
CA ASP A 20 -11.61 -7.21 -8.56
C ASP A 20 -11.13 -8.44 -7.76
N GLY A 21 -10.78 -8.19 -6.48
CA GLY A 21 -10.28 -9.22 -5.57
C GLY A 21 -8.76 -9.31 -5.49
N THR A 22 -8.02 -8.38 -6.08
CA THR A 22 -6.58 -8.22 -5.86
C THR A 22 -6.32 -7.05 -4.93
N SER A 23 -5.80 -7.35 -3.74
CA SER A 23 -5.34 -6.36 -2.77
C SER A 23 -3.82 -6.33 -2.72
N ALA A 24 -3.23 -5.22 -2.30
CA ALA A 24 -1.79 -5.11 -2.18
C ALA A 24 -1.32 -4.30 -0.99
N ILE A 25 -0.10 -4.61 -0.55
CA ILE A 25 0.62 -3.91 0.51
C ILE A 25 2.01 -3.55 -0.02
N PHE A 26 2.39 -2.30 0.15
CA PHE A 26 3.71 -1.76 -0.16
C PHE A 26 4.43 -1.42 1.13
N VAL A 27 5.61 -1.99 1.33
CA VAL A 27 6.50 -1.69 2.46
C VAL A 27 7.71 -0.92 1.93
N THR A 28 7.97 0.26 2.50
CA THR A 28 9.08 1.13 2.06
C THR A 28 10.29 0.98 2.99
N LYS A 29 11.41 1.60 2.59
CA LYS A 29 12.64 1.64 3.41
C LYS A 29 12.56 2.61 4.58
N ASP A 30 11.54 3.46 4.62
CA ASP A 30 11.27 4.42 5.68
C ASP A 30 10.31 3.85 6.73
N ASP A 31 10.20 2.51 6.77
CA ASP A 31 9.32 1.75 7.66
C ASP A 31 7.84 2.17 7.53
N LYS A 32 7.45 2.62 6.32
CA LYS A 32 6.06 2.95 5.98
C LYS A 32 5.38 1.81 5.26
N VAL A 33 4.14 1.54 5.63
CA VAL A 33 3.27 0.54 5.00
C VAL A 33 2.08 1.26 4.38
N TYR A 34 1.86 0.99 3.10
CA TYR A 34 0.72 1.49 2.32
C TYR A 34 -0.06 0.30 1.77
N MET A 35 -1.36 0.45 1.55
CA MET A 35 -2.21 -0.62 1.08
C MET A 35 -3.34 -0.09 0.20
N THR A 36 -3.96 -1.00 -0.55
CA THR A 36 -5.16 -0.72 -1.34
C THR A 36 -6.38 -0.49 -0.43
N ASP A 37 -7.33 0.32 -0.90
CA ASP A 37 -8.47 0.79 -0.09
C ASP A 37 -9.34 -0.37 0.46
N ASP A 38 -9.41 -1.49 -0.28
CA ASP A 38 -10.27 -2.63 0.07
C ASP A 38 -9.85 -3.35 1.36
N ILE A 39 -8.60 -3.17 1.80
CA ILE A 39 -8.07 -3.79 3.01
C ILE A 39 -7.74 -2.80 4.14
N GLU A 40 -7.89 -1.49 3.93
CA GLU A 40 -7.52 -0.44 4.89
C GLU A 40 -8.20 -0.62 6.25
N ASP A 41 -9.48 -0.99 6.27
CA ASP A 41 -10.26 -1.19 7.50
C ASP A 41 -9.95 -2.51 8.24
N SER A 42 -9.36 -3.48 7.56
CA SER A 42 -9.18 -4.85 8.06
C SER A 42 -7.75 -5.21 8.40
N PHE A 43 -6.79 -4.52 7.77
CA PHE A 43 -5.38 -4.74 7.98
C PHE A 43 -4.90 -3.96 9.21
N GLN A 44 -4.09 -4.62 10.04
CA GLN A 44 -3.50 -4.02 11.22
C GLN A 44 -2.02 -4.38 11.28
N LEU A 45 -1.21 -3.40 11.69
CA LEU A 45 0.18 -3.66 12.05
C LEU A 45 0.25 -4.21 13.47
N GLU A 46 1.19 -5.12 13.67
CA GLU A 46 1.54 -5.60 15.00
C GLU A 46 2.29 -4.49 15.76
N GLU A 47 2.02 -4.34 17.07
CA GLU A 47 2.47 -3.19 17.86
C GLU A 47 4.00 -3.07 17.91
N ASP A 48 4.72 -4.20 17.92
CA ASP A 48 6.18 -4.26 17.96
C ASP A 48 6.83 -4.47 16.57
N SER A 49 6.06 -4.28 15.48
CA SER A 49 6.55 -4.53 14.11
C SER A 49 7.64 -3.56 13.64
N GLY A 50 7.75 -2.39 14.27
CA GLY A 50 8.67 -1.32 13.86
C GLY A 50 8.20 -0.51 12.64
N TYR A 51 7.03 -0.84 12.07
CA TYR A 51 6.45 -0.14 10.93
C TYR A 51 5.34 0.82 11.35
N THR A 52 5.05 1.80 10.49
CA THR A 52 3.91 2.70 10.63
C THR A 52 3.09 2.75 9.36
N LEU A 53 1.77 2.91 9.49
CA LEU A 53 0.91 3.17 8.33
C LEU A 53 1.30 4.52 7.70
N GLY A 54 1.45 4.53 6.38
CA GLY A 54 1.74 5.72 5.61
C GLY A 54 0.47 6.42 5.16
N ASP A 55 0.51 7.75 5.09
CA ASP A 55 -0.57 8.56 4.52
C ASP A 55 -0.42 8.62 3.00
N ARG A 56 -1.41 8.08 2.27
CA ARG A 56 -1.40 8.09 0.79
C ARG A 56 -1.37 9.50 0.21
N SER A 57 -1.86 10.51 0.94
CA SER A 57 -1.86 11.91 0.48
C SER A 57 -0.46 12.55 0.48
N GLU A 58 0.50 11.96 1.21
CA GLU A 58 1.89 12.40 1.23
C GLU A 58 2.73 11.79 0.08
N LEU A 59 2.15 10.89 -0.72
CA LEU A 59 2.83 10.28 -1.86
C LEU A 59 2.86 11.25 -3.06
N GLU A 60 4.07 11.59 -3.51
CA GLU A 60 4.31 12.41 -4.71
C GLU A 60 3.85 11.71 -6.00
#